data_AF-A0A6J0CQV7-F1
#
_entry.id   AF-A0A6J0CQV7-F1
#
_cell.length_a   1.000
_cell.length_b   1.000
_cell.length_c   1.000
_cell.angle_alpha   90.00
_cell.angle_beta   90.00
_cell.angle_gamma   90.00
#
_symmetry.space_group_name_H-M   'P 1'
#
loop_
_entity.id
_entity.type
_entity.pdbx_description
1 polymer ?
#
loop_
_entity_poly.entity_id
_entity_poly.type
_entity_poly.pdbx_seq_one_letter_code
_entity_poly.pdbx_strand_id
1 'polypeptide(L)'
;MPFYNSEEERQHGLQQLQKRQKHLIEFCYTVAQKYLFEGKHEDAVPAALHSLRFRMSVHGLSSVELVPAYLLLAEASLGLGRIVQAEEYLSQARWTVLKSTDCSNATHSLLHRNLGLLYIAKDNHEEARYHLANDIYFASCAFGTEDIRTSGGYFHLANIFHGLNKIELADTLYTKVSEIWHTYLNGHYQTLLRARSQQTDLLGKQFVNDTGLDEAQEAEAIRILTSILSIRESTSSKTPQKTVLVLKTLSILYYLMLETAKAKEHATRALSLAEEYLSVQEQRVIQELLTIISTEEEQPIT
;
A
#
# COMPACT_ATOMS: atom_id res chain seq x y z
N MET A 1 -40.33 -5.80 3.71
CA MET A 1 -39.62 -6.68 2.75
C MET A 1 -40.20 -6.43 1.37
N PRO A 2 -39.39 -6.41 0.30
CA PRO A 2 -39.94 -6.42 -1.06
C PRO A 2 -40.76 -7.71 -1.28
N PHE A 3 -41.94 -7.56 -1.87
CA PHE A 3 -42.88 -8.64 -2.13
C PHE A 3 -42.58 -9.17 -3.54
N TYR A 4 -42.19 -10.45 -3.65
CA TYR A 4 -41.84 -11.09 -4.93
C TYR A 4 -42.95 -12.07 -5.32
N ASN A 5 -43.56 -11.87 -6.48
CA ASN A 5 -44.77 -12.57 -6.92
C ASN A 5 -44.45 -13.88 -7.65
N SER A 6 -43.27 -14.01 -8.28
CA SER A 6 -42.83 -15.24 -8.97
C SER A 6 -41.53 -15.82 -8.38
N GLU A 7 -41.27 -17.09 -8.66
CA GLU A 7 -40.00 -17.75 -8.28
C GLU A 7 -38.80 -17.12 -9.00
N GLU A 8 -38.99 -16.72 -10.26
CA GLU A 8 -37.97 -16.00 -11.05
C GLU A 8 -37.63 -14.64 -10.44
N GLU A 9 -38.63 -13.88 -9.98
CA GLU A 9 -38.42 -12.61 -9.29
C GLU A 9 -37.66 -12.79 -7.96
N ARG A 10 -37.96 -13.87 -7.22
CA ARG A 10 -37.21 -14.22 -6.00
C ARG A 10 -35.75 -14.56 -6.31
N GLN A 11 -35.49 -15.39 -7.32
CA GLN A 11 -34.13 -15.77 -7.72
C GLN A 11 -33.34 -14.55 -8.21
N HIS A 12 -33.94 -13.72 -9.05
CA HIS A 12 -33.33 -12.48 -9.53
C HIS A 12 -33.05 -11.50 -8.38
N GLY A 13 -33.98 -11.36 -7.42
CA GLY A 13 -33.78 -10.55 -6.21
C GLY A 13 -32.60 -11.03 -5.35
N LEU A 14 -32.47 -12.35 -5.17
CA LEU A 14 -31.35 -12.96 -4.44
C LEU A 14 -30.01 -12.72 -5.16
N GLN A 15 -29.97 -12.87 -6.49
CA GLN A 15 -28.76 -12.59 -7.28
C GLN A 15 -28.34 -11.12 -7.18
N GLN A 16 -29.29 -10.19 -7.27
CA GLN A 16 -29.01 -8.76 -7.09
C GLN A 16 -28.49 -8.46 -5.68
N LEU A 17 -29.09 -9.07 -4.65
CA LEU A 17 -28.64 -8.92 -3.27
C LEU A 17 -27.21 -9.41 -3.10
N GLN A 18 -26.89 -10.61 -3.59
CA GLN A 18 -25.53 -11.16 -3.55
C GLN A 18 -24.53 -10.27 -4.28
N LYS A 19 -24.89 -9.75 -5.46
CA LYS A 19 -24.02 -8.83 -6.22
C LYS A 19 -23.73 -7.54 -5.44
N ARG A 20 -24.75 -6.95 -4.81
CA ARG A 20 -24.59 -5.76 -3.95
C ARG A 20 -23.73 -6.07 -2.73
N GLN A 21 -23.93 -7.21 -2.09
CA GLN A 21 -23.11 -7.63 -0.94
C GLN A 21 -21.65 -7.82 -1.34
N LYS A 22 -21.35 -8.46 -2.48
CA LYS A 22 -19.99 -8.56 -3.01
C LYS A 22 -19.34 -7.20 -3.25
N HIS A 23 -20.09 -6.24 -3.82
CA HIS A 23 -19.57 -4.89 -3.99
C HIS A 23 -19.31 -4.19 -2.64
N LEU A 24 -20.20 -4.36 -1.66
CA LEU A 24 -20.01 -3.82 -0.30
C LEU A 24 -18.83 -4.47 0.43
N ILE A 25 -18.53 -5.74 0.17
CA ILE A 25 -17.35 -6.42 0.71
C ILE A 25 -16.08 -5.68 0.29
N GLU A 26 -15.92 -5.46 -1.02
CA GLU A 26 -14.75 -4.78 -1.59
C GLU A 26 -14.69 -3.32 -1.15
N PHE A 27 -15.80 -2.60 -1.19
CA PHE A 27 -15.85 -1.21 -0.74
C PHE A 27 -15.44 -1.05 0.73
N CYS A 28 -16.03 -1.84 1.64
CA CYS A 28 -15.68 -1.80 3.05
C CYS A 28 -14.23 -2.24 3.31
N TYR A 29 -13.71 -3.17 2.51
CA TYR A 29 -12.33 -3.63 2.58
C TYR A 29 -11.35 -2.51 2.23
N THR A 30 -11.52 -1.85 1.08
CA THR A 30 -10.65 -0.74 0.64
C THR A 30 -10.72 0.45 1.60
N VAL A 31 -11.92 0.80 2.10
CA VAL A 31 -12.07 1.88 3.10
C VAL A 31 -11.33 1.55 4.40
N ALA A 32 -11.44 0.32 4.89
CA ALA A 32 -10.72 -0.11 6.08
C ALA A 32 -9.19 -0.04 5.88
N GLN A 33 -8.68 -0.54 4.75
CA GLN A 33 -7.25 -0.46 4.42
C GLN A 33 -6.75 0.99 4.38
N LYS A 34 -7.49 1.88 3.70
CA LYS A 34 -7.14 3.31 3.64
C LYS A 34 -7.02 3.90 5.04
N TYR A 35 -8.00 3.66 5.91
CA TYR A 35 -7.93 4.15 7.29
C TYR A 35 -6.76 3.57 8.09
N LEU A 36 -6.41 2.30 7.88
CA LEU A 36 -5.21 1.71 8.50
C LEU A 36 -3.92 2.40 8.05
N PHE A 37 -3.80 2.70 6.76
CA PHE A 37 -2.64 3.38 6.19
C PHE A 37 -2.56 4.86 6.60
N GLU A 38 -3.70 5.52 6.80
CA GLU A 38 -3.77 6.87 7.38
C GLU A 38 -3.57 6.92 8.90
N GLY A 39 -3.45 5.77 9.58
CA GLY A 39 -3.32 5.67 11.04
C GLY A 39 -4.64 5.89 11.81
N LYS A 40 -5.78 5.97 11.11
CA LYS A 40 -7.12 6.12 11.68
C LYS A 40 -7.68 4.76 12.11
N HIS A 41 -7.02 4.13 13.07
CA HIS A 41 -7.32 2.77 13.48
C HIS A 41 -8.74 2.61 14.05
N GLU A 42 -9.27 3.62 14.74
CA GLU A 42 -10.66 3.60 15.26
C GLU A 42 -11.69 3.56 14.13
N ASP A 43 -11.47 4.35 13.07
CA ASP A 43 -12.36 4.43 11.90
C ASP A 43 -12.28 3.17 11.01
N ALA A 44 -11.15 2.47 11.02
CA ALA A 44 -10.95 1.21 10.28
C ALA A 44 -11.82 0.06 10.81
N VAL A 45 -12.06 0.00 12.13
CA VAL A 45 -12.80 -1.08 12.79
C VAL A 45 -14.23 -1.27 12.22
N PRO A 46 -15.10 -0.24 12.16
CA PRO A 46 -16.46 -0.42 11.64
C PRO A 46 -16.47 -0.87 10.17
N ALA A 47 -15.56 -0.35 9.34
CA ALA A 47 -15.43 -0.77 7.94
C ALA A 47 -15.03 -2.26 7.84
N ALA A 48 -14.03 -2.69 8.62
CA ALA A 48 -13.58 -4.08 8.64
C ALA A 48 -14.68 -5.03 9.19
N LEU A 49 -15.42 -4.64 10.23
CA LEU A 49 -16.57 -5.39 10.76
C LEU A 49 -17.68 -5.55 9.72
N HIS A 50 -17.99 -4.49 8.95
CA HIS A 50 -18.96 -4.56 7.87
C HIS A 50 -18.50 -5.49 6.75
N SER A 51 -17.22 -5.42 6.34
CA SER A 51 -16.64 -6.36 5.38
C SER A 51 -16.78 -7.81 5.86
N LEU A 52 -16.46 -8.08 7.13
CA LEU A 52 -16.64 -9.40 7.74
C LEU A 52 -18.09 -9.86 7.69
N ARG A 53 -19.05 -9.01 8.10
CA ARG A 53 -20.47 -9.34 8.11
C ARG A 53 -20.99 -9.72 6.72
N PHE A 54 -20.62 -8.95 5.70
CA PHE A 54 -21.04 -9.27 4.33
C PHE A 54 -20.35 -10.53 3.80
N ARG A 55 -19.06 -10.75 4.10
CA ARG A 55 -18.35 -11.99 3.76
C ARG A 55 -19.01 -13.23 4.38
N MET A 56 -19.41 -13.16 5.65
CA MET A 56 -20.17 -14.23 6.32
C MET A 56 -21.51 -14.50 5.62
N SER A 57 -22.23 -13.45 5.21
CA SER A 57 -23.52 -13.59 4.53
C SER A 57 -23.39 -14.19 3.12
N VAL A 58 -22.32 -13.90 2.40
CA VAL A 58 -22.14 -14.34 1.01
C VAL A 58 -21.47 -15.72 0.93
N HIS A 59 -20.48 -15.98 1.76
CA HIS A 59 -19.60 -17.14 1.66
C HIS A 59 -19.77 -18.17 2.80
N GLY A 60 -20.47 -17.81 3.87
CA GLY A 60 -20.62 -18.65 5.05
C GLY A 60 -19.48 -18.53 6.06
N LEU A 61 -19.70 -19.10 7.25
CA LEU A 61 -18.88 -18.94 8.46
C LEU A 61 -17.50 -19.60 8.41
N SER A 62 -17.30 -20.56 7.51
CA SER A 62 -16.06 -21.35 7.40
C SER A 62 -15.24 -21.01 6.15
N SER A 63 -15.60 -19.96 5.42
CA SER A 63 -14.96 -19.62 4.16
C SER A 63 -13.62 -18.90 4.37
N VAL A 64 -12.62 -19.27 3.56
CA VAL A 64 -11.34 -18.55 3.46
C VAL A 64 -11.53 -17.07 3.09
N GLU A 65 -12.64 -16.73 2.45
CA GLU A 65 -13.03 -15.36 2.13
C GLU A 65 -13.23 -14.46 3.37
N LEU A 66 -13.29 -15.02 4.59
CA LEU A 66 -13.35 -14.25 5.83
C LEU A 66 -11.98 -13.72 6.27
N VAL A 67 -10.89 -14.37 5.82
CA VAL A 67 -9.52 -14.08 6.27
C VAL A 67 -9.14 -12.61 6.09
N PRO A 68 -9.35 -11.96 4.92
CA PRO A 68 -8.97 -10.57 4.75
C PRO A 68 -9.61 -9.63 5.78
N ALA A 69 -10.87 -9.86 6.16
CA ALA A 69 -11.54 -9.04 7.15
C ALA A 69 -11.02 -9.27 8.59
N TYR A 70 -10.68 -10.51 8.95
CA TYR A 70 -10.01 -10.79 10.23
C TYR A 70 -8.63 -10.11 10.31
N LEU A 71 -7.88 -10.10 9.21
CA LEU A 71 -6.57 -9.45 9.16
C LEU A 71 -6.69 -7.92 9.33
N LEU A 72 -7.65 -7.27 8.67
CA LEU A 72 -7.92 -5.84 8.88
C LEU A 72 -8.28 -5.52 10.33
N LEU A 73 -9.10 -6.35 10.97
CA LEU A 73 -9.48 -6.18 12.37
C LEU A 73 -8.29 -6.38 13.31
N ALA A 74 -7.41 -7.34 13.00
CA ALA A 74 -6.18 -7.55 13.74
C ALA A 74 -5.25 -6.33 13.64
N GLU A 75 -5.00 -5.83 12.42
CA GLU A 75 -4.15 -4.66 12.20
C GLU A 75 -4.71 -3.40 12.88
N ALA A 76 -6.03 -3.17 12.78
CA ALA A 76 -6.71 -2.08 13.50
C ALA A 76 -6.53 -2.23 15.02
N SER A 77 -6.71 -3.45 15.54
CA SER A 77 -6.54 -3.72 16.98
C SER A 77 -5.11 -3.50 17.44
N LEU A 78 -4.10 -3.87 16.64
CA LEU A 78 -2.69 -3.59 16.92
C LEU A 78 -2.42 -2.09 16.95
N GLY A 79 -2.93 -1.33 15.97
CA GLY A 79 -2.80 0.13 15.94
C GLY A 79 -3.44 0.84 17.14
N LEU A 80 -4.45 0.22 17.75
CA LEU A 80 -5.08 0.68 19.00
C LEU A 80 -4.41 0.16 20.27
N GLY A 81 -3.30 -0.59 20.17
CA GLY A 81 -2.61 -1.22 21.30
C GLY A 81 -3.37 -2.40 21.93
N ARG A 82 -4.42 -2.91 21.29
CA ARG A 82 -5.26 -4.02 21.78
C ARG A 82 -4.69 -5.37 21.34
N ILE A 83 -3.53 -5.72 21.90
CA ILE A 83 -2.75 -6.92 21.50
C ILE A 83 -3.56 -8.21 21.63
N VAL A 84 -4.29 -8.39 22.75
CA VAL A 84 -5.10 -9.61 22.98
C VAL A 84 -6.17 -9.77 21.91
N GLN A 85 -6.87 -8.69 21.58
CA GLN A 85 -7.92 -8.68 20.56
C GLN A 85 -7.34 -8.98 19.17
N ALA A 86 -6.16 -8.43 18.85
CA ALA A 86 -5.48 -8.75 17.59
C ALA A 86 -5.12 -10.24 17.49
N GLU A 87 -4.61 -10.82 18.59
CA GLU A 87 -4.23 -12.24 18.65
C GLU A 87 -5.45 -13.17 18.48
N GLU A 88 -6.62 -12.78 19.00
CA GLU A 88 -7.89 -13.49 18.78
C GLU A 88 -8.29 -13.49 17.29
N TYR A 89 -8.28 -12.32 16.63
CA TYR A 89 -8.59 -12.24 15.20
C TYR A 89 -7.60 -13.01 14.34
N LEU A 90 -6.30 -12.96 14.67
CA LEU A 90 -5.27 -13.73 13.95
C LEU A 90 -5.42 -15.23 14.17
N SER A 91 -5.88 -15.65 15.34
CA SER A 91 -6.19 -17.06 15.60
C SER A 91 -7.35 -17.55 14.73
N GLN A 92 -8.40 -16.74 14.55
CA GLN A 92 -9.50 -17.05 13.63
C GLN A 92 -9.05 -17.11 12.17
N ALA A 93 -8.25 -16.13 11.74
CA ALA A 93 -7.67 -16.12 10.39
C ALA A 93 -6.81 -17.36 10.13
N ARG A 94 -5.88 -17.68 11.04
CA ARG A 94 -5.00 -18.84 10.94
C ARG A 94 -5.77 -20.15 10.90
N TRP A 95 -6.78 -20.30 11.75
CA TRP A 95 -7.62 -21.50 11.77
C TRP A 95 -8.40 -21.68 10.46
N THR A 96 -8.92 -20.58 9.90
CA THR A 96 -9.63 -20.60 8.62
C THR A 96 -8.70 -21.01 7.48
N VAL A 97 -7.48 -20.45 7.44
CA VAL A 97 -6.45 -20.84 6.47
C VAL A 97 -6.07 -22.31 6.60
N LEU A 98 -5.83 -22.80 7.83
CA LEU A 98 -5.44 -24.20 8.09
C LEU A 98 -6.51 -25.20 7.63
N LYS A 99 -7.79 -24.82 7.70
CA LYS A 99 -8.92 -25.68 7.29
C LYS A 99 -9.23 -25.63 5.81
N SER A 100 -8.69 -24.65 5.09
CA SER A 100 -8.89 -24.50 3.66
C SER A 100 -7.95 -25.43 2.90
N THR A 101 -8.46 -26.19 1.92
CA THR A 101 -7.63 -27.08 1.09
C THR A 101 -6.78 -26.31 0.10
N ASP A 102 -7.27 -25.15 -0.36
CA ASP A 102 -6.64 -24.31 -1.37
C ASP A 102 -6.64 -22.87 -0.88
N CYS A 103 -5.56 -22.47 -0.20
CA CYS A 103 -5.33 -21.09 0.22
C CYS A 103 -4.30 -20.44 -0.70
N SER A 104 -4.60 -19.24 -1.19
CA SER A 104 -3.70 -18.54 -2.10
C SER A 104 -2.41 -18.08 -1.39
N ASN A 105 -1.31 -18.01 -2.13
CA ASN A 105 -0.06 -17.42 -1.63
C ASN A 105 -0.26 -15.98 -1.13
N ALA A 106 -1.12 -15.19 -1.79
CA ALA A 106 -1.45 -13.84 -1.35
C ALA A 106 -2.08 -13.82 0.06
N THR A 107 -3.01 -14.74 0.33
CA THR A 107 -3.65 -14.88 1.65
C THR A 107 -2.65 -15.33 2.71
N HIS A 108 -1.75 -16.26 2.38
CA HIS A 108 -0.66 -16.67 3.27
C HIS A 108 0.27 -15.50 3.61
N SER A 109 0.67 -14.71 2.60
CA SER A 109 1.50 -13.51 2.79
C SER A 109 0.86 -12.54 3.78
N LEU A 110 -0.40 -12.15 3.57
CA LEU A 110 -1.10 -11.21 4.45
C LEU A 110 -1.23 -11.72 5.90
N LEU A 111 -1.49 -13.02 6.07
CA LEU A 111 -1.54 -13.65 7.41
C LEU A 111 -0.17 -13.56 8.09
N HIS A 112 0.90 -13.94 7.39
CA HIS A 112 2.26 -13.87 7.91
C HIS A 112 2.70 -12.43 8.20
N ARG A 113 2.31 -11.46 7.38
CA ARG A 113 2.57 -10.03 7.64
C ARG A 113 1.97 -9.60 8.97
N ASN A 114 0.69 -9.90 9.19
CA ASN A 114 0.00 -9.52 10.43
C ASN A 114 0.52 -10.25 11.66
N LEU A 115 0.89 -11.53 11.54
CA LEU A 115 1.58 -12.25 12.62
C LEU A 115 2.95 -11.61 12.93
N GLY A 116 3.69 -11.18 11.91
CA GLY A 116 4.92 -10.41 12.07
C GLY A 116 4.70 -9.12 12.86
N LEU A 117 3.67 -8.36 12.51
CA LEU A 117 3.27 -7.13 13.22
C LEU A 117 2.86 -7.39 14.67
N LEU A 118 2.11 -8.46 14.94
CA LEU A 118 1.74 -8.88 16.29
C LEU A 118 3.00 -9.15 17.13
N TYR A 119 3.97 -9.88 16.59
CA TYR A 119 5.19 -10.19 17.33
C TYR A 119 6.12 -8.98 17.48
N ILE A 120 6.13 -8.03 16.54
CA ILE A 120 6.76 -6.72 16.76
C ILE A 120 6.11 -6.02 17.95
N ALA A 121 4.78 -5.96 18.02
CA ALA A 121 4.06 -5.33 19.14
C ALA A 121 4.29 -6.04 20.49
N LYS A 122 4.64 -7.34 20.47
CA LYS A 122 5.01 -8.14 21.65
C LYS A 122 6.51 -8.09 21.96
N ASP A 123 7.30 -7.26 21.26
CA ASP A 123 8.76 -7.16 21.38
C ASP A 123 9.51 -8.48 21.12
N ASN A 124 8.87 -9.41 20.40
CA ASN A 124 9.47 -10.69 20.01
C ASN A 124 10.00 -10.61 18.58
N HIS A 125 11.20 -10.02 18.45
CA HIS A 125 11.84 -9.83 17.15
C HIS A 125 12.27 -11.13 16.46
N GLU A 126 12.38 -12.27 17.15
CA GLU A 126 12.73 -13.54 16.50
C GLU A 126 11.55 -14.10 15.70
N GLU A 127 10.41 -14.23 16.36
CA GLU A 127 9.17 -14.69 15.72
C GLU A 127 8.69 -13.69 14.66
N ALA A 128 8.82 -12.39 14.92
CA ALA A 128 8.48 -11.37 13.94
C ALA A 128 9.28 -11.54 12.64
N ARG A 129 10.60 -11.78 12.73
CA ARG A 129 11.45 -12.00 11.55
C ARG A 129 11.06 -13.28 10.81
N TYR A 130 10.76 -14.36 11.52
CA TYR A 130 10.27 -15.60 10.90
C TYR A 130 9.00 -15.35 10.09
N HIS A 131 8.03 -14.68 10.68
CA HIS A 131 6.77 -14.40 9.99
C HIS A 131 6.94 -13.43 8.81
N LEU A 132 7.74 -12.37 8.94
CA LEU A 132 7.99 -11.44 7.84
C LEU A 132 8.80 -12.06 6.69
N ALA A 133 9.72 -12.99 6.98
CA ALA A 133 10.41 -13.74 5.93
C ALA A 133 9.44 -14.62 5.12
N ASN A 134 8.47 -15.24 5.80
CA ASN A 134 7.40 -16.00 5.13
C ASN A 134 6.45 -15.09 4.35
N ASP A 135 6.13 -13.89 4.86
CA ASP A 135 5.37 -12.89 4.09
C ASP A 135 6.07 -12.57 2.76
N ILE A 136 7.36 -12.23 2.81
CA ILE A 136 8.16 -11.96 1.61
C ILE A 136 8.15 -13.16 0.66
N TYR A 137 8.33 -14.38 1.17
CA TYR A 137 8.33 -15.60 0.37
C TYR A 137 6.99 -15.79 -0.38
N PHE A 138 5.88 -15.78 0.36
CA PHE A 138 4.56 -16.00 -0.24
C PHE A 138 4.14 -14.85 -1.17
N ALA A 139 4.45 -13.60 -0.82
CA ALA A 139 4.20 -12.45 -1.69
C ALA A 139 5.02 -12.57 -2.99
N SER A 140 6.27 -12.99 -2.89
CA SER A 140 7.12 -13.24 -4.06
C SER A 140 6.56 -14.34 -4.96
N CYS A 141 6.02 -15.42 -4.37
CA CYS A 141 5.35 -16.48 -5.13
C CYS A 141 4.03 -16.01 -5.78
N ALA A 142 3.32 -15.05 -5.18
CA ALA A 142 2.05 -14.55 -5.69
C ALA A 142 2.22 -13.46 -6.77
N PHE A 143 3.20 -12.57 -6.58
CA PHE A 143 3.29 -11.30 -7.32
C PHE A 143 4.66 -11.05 -7.94
N GLY A 144 5.72 -11.70 -7.43
CA GLY A 144 7.10 -11.46 -7.80
C GLY A 144 7.88 -10.69 -6.72
N THR A 145 9.22 -10.78 -6.78
CA THR A 145 10.12 -10.18 -5.77
C THR A 145 10.22 -8.66 -5.87
N GLU A 146 9.89 -8.10 -7.04
CA GLU A 146 9.97 -6.67 -7.38
C GLU A 146 8.60 -5.98 -7.40
N ASP A 147 7.58 -6.60 -6.80
CA ASP A 147 6.22 -6.07 -6.76
C ASP A 147 5.97 -5.22 -5.51
N ILE A 148 5.18 -4.14 -5.65
CA ILE A 148 4.82 -3.24 -4.54
C ILE A 148 4.15 -4.00 -3.38
N ARG A 149 3.41 -5.07 -3.65
CA ARG A 149 2.75 -5.92 -2.63
C ARG A 149 3.74 -6.73 -1.81
N THR A 150 4.88 -7.08 -2.40
CA THR A 150 6.01 -7.74 -1.71
C THR A 150 6.82 -6.73 -0.89
N SER A 151 6.84 -5.45 -1.30
CA SER A 151 7.62 -4.40 -0.65
C SER A 151 7.29 -4.17 0.84
N GLY A 152 6.03 -4.36 1.24
CA GLY A 152 5.60 -4.23 2.65
C GLY A 152 6.34 -5.16 3.61
N GLY A 153 6.61 -6.40 3.20
CA GLY A 153 7.38 -7.35 3.99
C GLY A 153 8.84 -6.91 4.19
N TYR A 154 9.49 -6.42 3.12
CA TYR A 154 10.84 -5.84 3.21
C TYR A 154 10.88 -4.62 4.13
N PHE A 155 9.88 -3.75 4.05
CA PHE A 155 9.77 -2.55 4.87
C PHE A 155 9.67 -2.89 6.37
N HIS A 156 8.78 -3.81 6.75
CA HIS A 156 8.66 -4.20 8.15
C HIS A 156 9.91 -4.90 8.68
N LEU A 157 10.56 -5.73 7.85
CA LEU A 157 11.82 -6.38 8.22
C LEU A 157 12.95 -5.35 8.41
N ALA A 158 12.98 -4.31 7.57
CA ALA A 158 13.91 -3.19 7.70
C ALA A 158 13.70 -2.44 9.03
N ASN A 159 12.44 -2.18 9.42
CA ASN A 159 12.10 -1.53 10.70
C ASN A 159 12.61 -2.34 11.90
N ILE A 160 12.50 -3.67 11.86
CA ILE A 160 13.07 -4.53 12.92
C ILE A 160 14.59 -4.36 12.98
N PHE A 161 15.28 -4.44 11.84
CA PHE A 161 16.74 -4.31 11.84
C PHE A 161 17.19 -2.92 12.28
N HIS A 162 16.45 -1.87 11.93
CA HIS A 162 16.70 -0.52 12.39
C HIS A 162 16.56 -0.43 13.92
N GLY A 163 15.47 -0.96 14.49
CA GLY A 163 15.26 -1.02 15.95
C GLY A 163 16.34 -1.82 16.70
N LEU A 164 16.90 -2.85 16.06
CA LEU A 164 18.04 -3.64 16.56
C LEU A 164 19.41 -2.97 16.34
N ASN A 165 19.45 -1.72 15.89
CA ASN A 165 20.67 -0.97 15.55
C ASN A 165 21.54 -1.64 14.47
N LYS A 166 20.94 -2.48 13.61
CA LYS A 166 21.60 -3.09 12.44
C LYS A 166 21.39 -2.22 11.20
N ILE A 167 21.94 -1.01 11.26
CA ILE A 167 21.66 0.09 10.32
C ILE A 167 21.94 -0.29 8.86
N GLU A 168 23.04 -1.00 8.57
CA GLU A 168 23.40 -1.38 7.19
C GLU A 168 22.38 -2.36 6.56
N LEU A 169 21.87 -3.31 7.35
CA LEU A 169 20.84 -4.26 6.90
C LEU A 169 19.51 -3.54 6.66
N ALA A 170 19.13 -2.65 7.58
CA ALA A 170 17.93 -1.83 7.44
C ALA A 170 18.02 -0.94 6.19
N ASP A 171 19.14 -0.25 5.98
CA ASP A 171 19.36 0.62 4.83
C ASP A 171 19.29 -0.16 3.50
N THR A 172 19.85 -1.38 3.45
CA THR A 172 19.75 -2.25 2.28
C THR A 172 18.29 -2.56 1.93
N LEU A 173 17.49 -2.95 2.92
CA LEU A 173 16.07 -3.26 2.72
C LEU A 173 15.23 -2.01 2.39
N TYR A 174 15.47 -0.88 3.05
CA TYR A 174 14.80 0.38 2.70
C TYR A 174 15.14 0.83 1.28
N THR A 175 16.39 0.62 0.85
CA THR A 175 16.80 0.90 -0.54
C THR A 175 15.99 0.03 -1.49
N LYS A 176 15.90 -1.28 -1.22
CA LYS A 176 15.10 -2.22 -2.01
C LYS A 176 13.63 -1.80 -2.13
N VAL A 177 13.00 -1.42 -1.02
CA VAL A 177 11.62 -0.90 -1.01
C VAL A 177 11.50 0.35 -1.88
N SER A 178 12.45 1.28 -1.76
CA SER A 178 12.45 2.53 -2.52
C SER A 178 12.61 2.28 -4.02
N GLU A 179 13.44 1.31 -4.42
CA GLU A 179 13.64 0.92 -5.82
C GLU A 179 12.40 0.27 -6.44
N ILE A 180 11.70 -0.59 -5.69
CA ILE A 180 10.44 -1.22 -6.13
C ILE A 180 9.39 -0.14 -6.41
N TRP A 181 9.16 0.76 -5.45
CA TRP A 181 8.22 1.87 -5.63
C TRP A 181 8.64 2.82 -6.75
N HIS A 182 9.93 3.15 -6.84
CA HIS A 182 10.45 3.99 -7.91
C HIS A 182 10.17 3.39 -9.28
N THR A 183 10.46 2.10 -9.46
CA THR A 183 10.30 1.40 -10.74
C THR A 183 8.83 1.38 -11.17
N TYR A 184 7.94 1.03 -10.24
CA TYR A 184 6.49 1.02 -10.48
C TYR A 184 5.98 2.41 -10.90
N LEU A 185 6.20 3.42 -10.06
CA LEU A 185 5.68 4.77 -10.28
C LEU A 185 6.31 5.45 -11.50
N ASN A 186 7.60 5.24 -11.74
CA ASN A 186 8.25 5.77 -12.93
C ASN A 186 7.68 5.12 -14.22
N GLY A 187 7.30 3.84 -14.18
CA GLY A 187 6.61 3.19 -15.31
C GLY A 187 5.29 3.89 -15.67
N HIS A 188 4.47 4.21 -14.67
CA HIS A 188 3.22 4.96 -14.84
C HIS A 188 3.48 6.38 -15.33
N TYR A 189 4.43 7.09 -14.72
CA TYR A 189 4.85 8.42 -15.13
C TYR A 189 5.31 8.49 -16.59
N GLN A 190 6.16 7.55 -17.04
CA GLN A 190 6.60 7.51 -18.43
C GLN A 190 5.46 7.20 -19.40
N THR A 191 4.51 6.36 -18.99
CA THR A 191 3.31 6.07 -19.79
C THR A 191 2.44 7.32 -19.95
N LEU A 192 2.22 8.06 -18.85
CA LEU A 192 1.51 9.33 -18.86
C LEU A 192 2.18 10.36 -19.77
N LEU A 193 3.51 10.53 -19.68
CA LEU A 193 4.25 11.45 -20.54
C LEU A 193 4.16 11.08 -22.03
N ARG A 194 4.21 9.78 -22.37
CA ARG A 194 4.05 9.30 -23.75
C ARG A 194 2.63 9.54 -24.28
N ALA A 195 1.62 9.31 -23.45
CA ALA A 195 0.24 9.59 -23.82
C ALA A 195 0.05 11.09 -24.13
N ARG A 196 0.68 11.96 -23.33
CA ARG A 196 0.62 13.42 -23.52
C ARG A 196 1.34 13.91 -24.78
N SER A 197 2.53 13.38 -25.09
CA SER A 197 3.25 13.76 -26.30
C SER A 197 2.55 13.33 -27.60
N GLN A 198 1.66 12.34 -27.52
CA GLN A 198 0.85 11.86 -28.65
C GLN A 198 -0.50 12.56 -28.78
N GLN A 199 -0.98 13.28 -27.76
CA GLN A 199 -2.35 13.83 -27.67
C GLN A 199 -2.43 15.37 -27.81
N THR A 200 -1.41 16.02 -28.36
CA THR A 200 -1.46 17.46 -28.69
C THR A 200 -2.50 17.86 -29.74
N ASP A 201 -3.29 16.92 -30.27
CA ASP A 201 -4.43 17.20 -31.15
C ASP A 201 -5.68 16.44 -30.67
N LEU A 202 -6.76 17.20 -30.42
CA LEU A 202 -8.15 16.78 -30.22
C LEU A 202 -8.61 16.46 -28.78
N LEU A 203 -9.14 17.51 -28.15
CA LEU A 203 -10.20 17.50 -27.13
C LEU A 203 -9.84 16.90 -25.76
N GLY A 204 -9.07 17.68 -24.99
CA GLY A 204 -9.27 17.92 -23.55
C GLY A 204 -9.89 16.80 -22.74
N LYS A 205 -9.22 15.66 -22.62
CA LYS A 205 -9.57 14.69 -21.58
C LYS A 205 -9.18 15.27 -20.23
N GLN A 206 -10.15 15.38 -19.33
CA GLN A 206 -9.93 15.66 -17.92
C GLN A 206 -8.82 14.76 -17.38
N PHE A 207 -7.81 15.36 -16.78
CA PHE A 207 -6.74 14.64 -16.12
C PHE A 207 -7.34 13.87 -14.94
N VAL A 208 -7.22 12.55 -14.98
CA VAL A 208 -7.58 11.67 -13.87
C VAL A 208 -6.28 11.19 -13.25
N ASN A 209 -6.28 11.01 -11.93
CA ASN A 209 -5.21 10.35 -11.21
C ASN A 209 -4.85 9.02 -11.90
N ASP A 210 -3.58 8.82 -12.23
CA ASP A 210 -3.08 7.65 -12.97
C ASP A 210 -1.82 7.07 -12.30
N THR A 211 -1.93 6.85 -10.99
CA THR A 211 -0.93 6.09 -10.21
C THR A 211 -0.95 4.60 -10.55
N GLY A 212 -2.06 4.08 -11.10
CA GLY A 212 -2.32 2.64 -11.23
C GLY A 212 -2.70 1.96 -9.90
N LEU A 213 -2.89 2.75 -8.84
CA LEU A 213 -3.16 2.33 -7.48
C LEU A 213 -4.60 2.68 -7.07
N ASP A 214 -5.16 1.93 -6.12
CA ASP A 214 -6.34 2.40 -5.39
C ASP A 214 -5.95 3.37 -4.26
N GLU A 215 -6.93 4.07 -3.69
CA GLU A 215 -6.71 5.07 -2.63
C GLU A 215 -6.00 4.49 -1.39
N ALA A 216 -6.19 3.21 -1.09
CA ALA A 216 -5.54 2.57 0.04
C ALA A 216 -4.06 2.32 -0.27
N GLN A 217 -3.75 1.83 -1.46
CA GLN A 217 -2.38 1.63 -1.91
C GLN A 217 -1.60 2.96 -2.04
N GLU A 218 -2.25 4.04 -2.43
CA GLU A 218 -1.65 5.39 -2.41
C GLU A 218 -1.30 5.82 -0.98
N ALA A 219 -2.20 5.61 -0.02
CA ALA A 219 -1.95 5.90 1.38
C ALA A 219 -0.79 5.05 1.93
N GLU A 220 -0.70 3.76 1.55
CA GLU A 220 0.42 2.88 1.90
C GLU A 220 1.75 3.41 1.34
N ALA A 221 1.77 3.78 0.05
CA ALA A 221 2.94 4.31 -0.62
C ALA A 221 3.46 5.58 0.06
N ILE A 222 2.56 6.53 0.36
CA ILE A 222 2.89 7.75 1.11
C ILE A 222 3.50 7.39 2.47
N ARG A 223 2.83 6.53 3.24
CA ARG A 223 3.30 6.14 4.59
C ARG A 223 4.68 5.50 4.55
N ILE A 224 4.91 4.55 3.65
CA ILE A 224 6.18 3.83 3.53
C ILE A 224 7.30 4.79 3.10
N LEU A 225 7.11 5.54 2.01
CA LEU A 225 8.15 6.39 1.44
C LEU A 225 8.50 7.55 2.38
N THR A 226 7.53 8.16 3.05
CA THR A 226 7.77 9.22 4.04
C THR A 226 8.48 8.68 5.29
N SER A 227 8.12 7.47 5.75
CA SER A 227 8.82 6.81 6.87
C SER A 227 10.29 6.54 6.52
N ILE A 228 10.56 6.01 5.32
CA ILE A 228 11.93 5.78 4.85
C ILE A 228 12.70 7.09 4.76
N LEU A 229 12.08 8.15 4.22
CA LEU A 229 12.71 9.47 4.14
C LEU A 229 13.10 9.98 5.53
N SER A 230 12.16 9.96 6.49
CA SER A 230 12.41 10.40 7.87
C SER A 230 13.54 9.61 8.54
N ILE A 231 13.56 8.29 8.37
CA ILE A 231 14.62 7.44 8.93
C ILE A 231 15.98 7.79 8.32
N ARG A 232 16.04 7.98 7.00
CA ARG A 232 17.28 8.36 6.29
C ARG A 232 17.76 9.76 6.66
N GLU A 233 16.86 10.70 6.94
CA GLU A 233 17.21 12.06 7.38
C GLU A 233 17.67 12.08 8.83
N SER A 234 17.09 11.25 9.69
CA SER A 234 17.49 11.12 11.10
C SER A 234 18.82 10.37 11.29
N THR A 235 19.11 9.44 10.39
CA THR A 235 20.38 8.69 10.39
C THR A 235 21.40 9.54 9.65
N SER A 236 22.55 9.86 10.26
CA SER A 236 23.66 10.62 9.62
C SER A 236 24.36 9.85 8.48
N SER A 237 23.61 9.06 7.72
CA SER A 237 24.04 8.23 6.61
C SER A 237 24.49 9.12 5.46
N LYS A 238 25.75 8.96 5.07
CA LYS A 238 26.45 9.69 4.00
C LYS A 238 26.03 9.25 2.58
N THR A 239 24.76 8.89 2.36
CA THR A 239 24.28 8.37 1.06
C THR A 239 23.20 9.27 0.43
N PRO A 240 23.59 10.49 -0.01
CA PRO A 240 22.65 11.46 -0.58
C PRO A 240 21.89 10.89 -1.80
N GLN A 241 22.49 9.99 -2.57
CA GLN A 241 21.86 9.34 -3.72
C GLN A 241 20.59 8.58 -3.34
N LYS A 242 20.59 7.87 -2.20
CA LYS A 242 19.46 7.05 -1.77
C LYS A 242 18.32 7.93 -1.24
N THR A 243 18.65 9.03 -0.56
CA THR A 243 17.67 10.03 -0.13
C THR A 243 17.04 10.74 -1.33
N VAL A 244 17.84 11.11 -2.34
CA VAL A 244 17.35 11.67 -3.60
C VAL A 244 16.41 10.70 -4.32
N LEU A 245 16.70 9.40 -4.34
CA LEU A 245 15.80 8.39 -4.91
C LEU A 245 14.41 8.40 -4.24
N VAL A 246 14.36 8.48 -2.90
CA VAL A 246 13.08 8.52 -2.16
C VAL A 246 12.32 9.81 -2.44
N LEU A 247 12.99 10.97 -2.38
CA LEU A 247 12.39 12.27 -2.70
C LEU A 247 11.85 12.33 -4.13
N LYS A 248 12.61 11.83 -5.10
CA LYS A 248 12.17 11.73 -6.50
C LYS A 248 10.95 10.83 -6.64
N THR A 249 10.93 9.70 -5.94
CA THR A 249 9.80 8.76 -5.94
C THR A 249 8.54 9.39 -5.34
N LEU A 250 8.65 10.10 -4.21
CA LEU A 250 7.54 10.86 -3.61
C LEU A 250 7.03 11.95 -4.55
N SER A 251 7.93 12.68 -5.22
CA SER A 251 7.55 13.69 -6.20
C SER A 251 6.72 13.11 -7.35
N ILE A 252 7.15 11.98 -7.92
CA ILE A 252 6.41 11.28 -8.96
C ILE A 252 5.05 10.79 -8.44
N LEU A 253 4.99 10.22 -7.24
CA LEU A 253 3.73 9.78 -6.62
C LEU A 253 2.73 10.93 -6.52
N TYR A 254 3.12 12.04 -5.88
CA TYR A 254 2.23 13.19 -5.71
C TYR A 254 1.84 13.82 -7.03
N TYR A 255 2.73 13.82 -8.01
CA TYR A 255 2.42 14.30 -9.35
C TYR A 255 1.34 13.44 -10.03
N LEU A 256 1.47 12.11 -9.97
CA LEU A 256 0.46 11.18 -10.51
C LEU A 256 -0.89 11.31 -9.79
N MET A 257 -0.86 11.62 -8.49
CA MET A 257 -2.04 11.95 -7.68
C MET A 257 -2.63 13.34 -7.94
N LEU A 258 -2.03 14.14 -8.83
CA LEU A 258 -2.41 15.53 -9.13
C LEU A 258 -2.21 16.51 -7.97
N GLU A 259 -1.39 16.16 -6.97
CA GLU A 259 -0.99 17.02 -5.86
C GLU A 259 0.30 17.79 -6.22
N THR A 260 0.22 18.69 -7.20
CA THR A 260 1.36 19.41 -7.79
C THR A 260 2.22 20.16 -6.78
N ALA A 261 1.60 20.79 -5.77
CA ALA A 261 2.32 21.52 -4.72
C ALA A 261 3.28 20.61 -3.93
N LYS A 262 2.82 19.44 -3.47
CA LYS A 262 3.68 18.47 -2.77
C LYS A 262 4.70 17.83 -3.72
N ALA A 263 4.30 17.57 -4.96
CA ALA A 263 5.21 17.05 -5.97
C ALA A 263 6.41 17.99 -6.18
N LYS A 264 6.14 19.30 -6.28
CA LYS A 264 7.14 20.36 -6.42
C LYS A 264 8.02 20.49 -5.19
N GLU A 265 7.45 20.42 -3.99
CA GLU A 265 8.23 20.43 -2.74
C GLU A 265 9.26 19.31 -2.71
N HIS A 266 8.85 18.07 -3.01
CA HIS A 266 9.77 16.94 -3.02
C HIS A 266 10.79 17.00 -4.17
N ALA A 267 10.40 17.48 -5.36
CA ALA A 267 11.32 17.65 -6.49
C ALA A 267 12.40 18.71 -6.20
N THR A 268 12.01 19.85 -5.61
CA THR A 268 12.96 20.92 -5.26
C THR A 268 13.94 20.47 -4.20
N ARG A 269 13.47 19.76 -3.16
CA ARG A 269 14.35 19.11 -2.16
C ARG A 269 15.30 18.11 -2.82
N ALA A 270 14.80 17.25 -3.71
CA ALA A 270 15.63 16.29 -4.44
C ALA A 270 16.72 16.98 -5.26
N LEU A 271 16.38 18.09 -5.94
CA LEU A 271 17.33 18.86 -6.75
C LEU A 271 18.41 19.51 -5.89
N SER A 272 18.03 20.17 -4.80
CA SER A 272 19.00 20.82 -3.88
C SER A 272 20.04 19.83 -3.35
N LEU A 273 19.60 18.62 -2.98
CA LEU A 273 20.51 17.57 -2.51
C LEU A 273 21.34 16.97 -3.66
N ALA A 274 20.79 16.95 -4.88
CA ALA A 274 21.49 16.47 -6.06
C ALA A 274 22.58 17.43 -6.56
N GLU A 275 22.36 18.73 -6.43
CA GLU A 275 23.35 19.77 -6.75
C GLU A 275 24.61 19.66 -5.89
N GLU A 276 24.46 19.26 -4.63
CA GLU A 276 25.57 19.14 -3.68
C GLU A 276 26.41 17.86 -3.88
N TYR A 277 25.80 16.75 -4.31
CA TYR A 277 26.42 15.42 -4.18
C TYR A 277 26.33 14.49 -5.41
N LEU A 278 25.52 14.81 -6.43
CA LEU A 278 25.26 13.92 -7.57
C LEU A 278 25.80 14.49 -8.89
N SER A 279 25.79 13.65 -9.93
CA SER A 279 26.26 14.02 -11.27
C SER A 279 25.26 14.95 -12.00
N VAL A 280 25.76 15.72 -12.97
CA VAL A 280 24.95 16.61 -13.81
C VAL A 280 23.81 15.86 -14.52
N GLN A 281 24.02 14.60 -14.88
CA GLN A 281 22.99 13.79 -15.54
C GLN A 281 21.83 13.47 -14.59
N GLU A 282 22.12 13.17 -13.33
CA GLU A 282 21.08 12.88 -12.32
C GLU A 282 20.32 14.16 -11.93
N GLN A 283 21.01 15.29 -11.85
CA GLN A 283 20.41 16.60 -11.66
C GLN A 283 19.43 16.95 -12.79
N ARG A 284 19.83 16.70 -14.05
CA ARG A 284 19.00 16.98 -15.23
C ARG A 284 17.66 16.25 -15.21
N VAL A 285 17.64 14.98 -14.80
CA VAL A 285 16.39 14.19 -14.73
C VAL A 285 15.42 14.80 -13.70
N ILE A 286 15.92 15.28 -12.56
CA ILE A 286 15.10 15.92 -11.54
C ILE A 286 14.62 17.30 -12.02
N GLN A 287 15.48 18.03 -12.74
CA GLN A 287 15.14 19.33 -13.30
C GLN A 287 14.06 19.23 -14.39
N GLU A 288 14.13 18.20 -15.24
CA GLU A 288 13.10 17.89 -16.23
C GLU A 288 11.74 17.60 -15.55
N LEU A 289 11.74 16.78 -14.48
CA LEU A 289 10.55 16.52 -13.66
C LEU A 289 9.98 17.83 -13.06
N LEU A 290 10.84 18.66 -12.46
CA LEU A 290 10.41 19.92 -11.84
C LEU A 290 9.82 20.91 -12.86
N THR A 291 10.39 20.94 -14.06
CA THR A 291 9.90 21.79 -15.16
C THR A 291 8.50 21.36 -15.58
N ILE A 292 8.28 20.05 -15.76
CA ILE A 292 6.97 19.48 -16.09
C ILE A 292 5.92 19.82 -15.02
N ILE A 293 6.25 19.62 -13.73
CA ILE A 293 5.36 19.95 -12.62
C ILE A 293 5.00 21.44 -12.62
N SER A 294 5.98 22.32 -12.87
CA SER A 294 5.77 23.77 -12.83
C SER A 294 4.93 24.27 -14.00
N THR A 295 5.10 23.71 -15.21
CA THR A 295 4.28 24.08 -16.37
C THR A 295 2.80 23.75 -16.19
N GLU A 296 2.48 22.75 -15.38
CA GLU A 296 1.10 22.31 -15.13
C GLU A 296 0.43 23.08 -13.99
N GLU A 297 1.22 23.65 -13.08
CA GLU A 297 0.72 24.57 -12.05
C GLU A 297 0.24 25.90 -12.65
N GLU A 298 0.87 26.35 -13.74
CA GLU A 298 0.52 27.59 -14.45
C GLU A 298 -0.69 27.46 -15.40
N GLN A 299 -1.13 26.25 -15.70
CA GLN A 299 -2.34 25.97 -16.47
C GLN A 299 -3.43 25.40 -15.55
N PRO A 300 -4.16 26.24 -14.79
CA PRO A 300 -5.26 25.74 -13.98
C PRO A 300 -6.31 25.14 -14.92
N ILE A 301 -6.59 23.85 -14.69
CA ILE A 301 -7.68 23.11 -15.34
C ILE A 301 -8.98 23.84 -14.98
N THR A 302 -9.47 24.69 -15.90
CA THR A 302 -10.80 25.31 -15.84
C THR A 302 -11.89 24.33 -16.24
#